data_AF-A0A536D3Y6-F1
#
_entry.id   AF-A0A536D3Y6-F1
#
_cell.length_a   1.000
_cell.length_b   1.000
_cell.length_c   1.000
_cell.angle_alpha   90.00
_cell.angle_beta   90.00
_cell.angle_gamma   90.00
#
_symmetry.space_group_name_H-M   'P 1'
#
loop_
_entity.id
_entity.type
_entity.pdbx_description
1 polymer ?
#
loop_
_entity_poly.entity_id
_entity_poly.type
_entity_poly.pdbx_seq_one_letter_code
_entity_poly.pdbx_strand_id
1 'polypeptide(L)'
;MDHVPVAFRGAPPSEEPLPLPRRHTLVLLVGRVTTIKLAFWAAVTGFELALPRVLARPFADRFGWSIAFAMLATALALGWAAWSARTIDRDAGGIPRSVATIATTFAAASVVASPASIPLLLVELRASTDGCPGATTCHLEPFFLWVALFAVGFLVIPAAFAASLRKVNAE
;
A
#
# COMPACT_ATOMS: atom_id res chain seq x y z
N MET A 1 55.22 -21.32 44.62
CA MET A 1 55.22 -19.93 44.17
C MET A 1 55.55 -19.96 42.70
N ASP A 2 54.57 -19.64 41.85
CA ASP A 2 54.73 -18.84 40.64
C ASP A 2 53.33 -18.59 40.07
N HIS A 3 52.82 -17.40 40.39
CA HIS A 3 51.53 -16.88 39.96
C HIS A 3 51.68 -16.33 38.54
N VAL A 4 51.07 -16.99 37.56
CA VAL A 4 50.88 -16.42 36.21
C VAL A 4 49.66 -15.49 36.27
N PRO A 5 49.73 -14.25 35.75
CA PRO A 5 48.65 -13.27 35.91
C PRO A 5 47.46 -13.60 35.02
N VAL A 6 46.26 -13.44 35.60
CA VAL A 6 44.97 -13.54 34.94
C VAL A 6 44.84 -12.41 33.92
N ALA A 7 44.90 -12.74 32.63
CA ALA A 7 44.59 -11.80 31.57
C ALA A 7 43.09 -11.49 31.56
N PHE A 8 42.81 -10.20 31.59
CA PHE A 8 41.52 -9.56 31.71
C PHE A 8 40.66 -9.81 30.46
N ARG A 9 39.54 -10.54 30.65
CA ARG A 9 38.20 -10.22 30.12
C ARG A 9 38.13 -9.75 28.66
N GLY A 10 38.28 -10.68 27.73
CA GLY A 10 37.65 -10.56 26.42
C GLY A 10 36.17 -10.93 26.55
N ALA A 11 35.29 -9.93 26.67
CA ALA A 11 33.87 -10.17 26.44
C ALA A 11 33.73 -10.71 25.00
N PRO A 12 32.98 -11.81 24.75
CA PRO A 12 32.67 -12.18 23.38
C PRO A 12 31.97 -10.96 22.73
N PRO A 13 32.24 -10.67 21.44
CA PRO A 13 31.48 -9.64 20.74
C PRO A 13 30.01 -9.97 20.97
N SER A 14 29.22 -8.97 21.38
CA SER A 14 27.78 -9.10 21.47
C SER A 14 27.31 -9.55 20.09
N GLU A 15 27.04 -10.84 19.92
CA GLU A 15 26.36 -11.36 18.75
C GLU A 15 25.06 -10.56 18.67
N GLU A 16 25.00 -9.62 17.73
CA GLU A 16 23.72 -9.05 17.33
C GLU A 16 22.83 -10.25 17.01
N PRO A 17 21.69 -10.42 17.70
CA PRO A 17 20.84 -11.58 17.49
C PRO A 17 20.49 -11.60 16.01
N LEU A 18 20.92 -12.62 15.27
CA LEU A 18 20.55 -12.78 13.87
C LEU A 18 19.02 -12.64 13.80
N PRO A 19 18.48 -11.74 12.96
CA PRO A 19 17.07 -11.47 12.95
C PRO A 19 16.33 -12.76 12.61
N LEU A 20 15.47 -13.20 13.55
CA LEU A 20 14.64 -14.38 13.39
C LEU A 20 14.01 -14.39 11.99
N PRO A 21 14.06 -15.50 11.24
CA PRO A 21 13.65 -15.56 9.83
C PRO A 21 12.24 -14.99 9.59
N ARG A 22 11.37 -15.10 10.59
CA ARG A 22 10.00 -14.51 10.61
C ARG A 22 9.96 -12.99 10.45
N ARG A 23 10.91 -12.24 11.03
CA ARG A 23 10.94 -10.77 10.96
C ARG A 23 11.34 -10.29 9.57
N HIS A 24 12.31 -10.96 8.94
CA HIS A 24 12.76 -10.63 7.59
C HIS A 24 11.60 -10.78 6.58
N THR A 25 10.83 -11.86 6.67
CA THR A 25 9.72 -12.08 5.75
C THR A 25 8.56 -11.11 5.96
N LEU A 26 8.24 -10.75 7.21
CA LEU A 26 7.24 -9.72 7.52
C LEU A 26 7.64 -8.36 6.96
N VAL A 27 8.91 -7.98 7.09
CA VAL A 27 9.43 -6.72 6.54
C VAL A 27 9.36 -6.71 5.01
N LEU A 28 9.69 -7.81 4.35
CA LEU A 28 9.57 -7.93 2.89
C LEU A 28 8.10 -7.87 2.41
N LEU A 29 7.18 -8.51 3.13
CA LEU A 29 5.75 -8.47 2.86
C LEU A 29 5.19 -7.04 2.99
N VAL A 30 5.46 -6.39 4.12
CA VAL A 30 5.02 -5.02 4.37
C VAL A 30 5.66 -4.06 3.37
N GLY A 31 6.95 -4.25 3.05
CA GLY A 31 7.66 -3.46 2.04
C GLY A 31 6.99 -3.53 0.67
N ARG A 32 6.73 -4.74 0.16
CA ARG A 32 6.08 -4.92 -1.16
C ARG A 32 4.67 -4.33 -1.21
N VAL A 33 3.85 -4.57 -0.18
CA VAL A 33 2.49 -4.01 -0.14
C VAL A 33 2.51 -2.48 -0.05
N THR A 34 3.46 -1.93 0.70
CA THR A 34 3.68 -0.48 0.78
C THR A 34 4.05 0.10 -0.57
N THR A 35 4.96 -0.55 -1.31
CA THR A 35 5.34 -0.13 -2.67
C THR A 35 4.15 -0.13 -3.61
N ILE A 36 3.32 -1.18 -3.59
CA ILE A 36 2.11 -1.27 -4.43
C ILE A 36 1.14 -0.12 -4.08
N LYS A 37 0.90 0.13 -2.79
CA LYS A 37 0.02 1.23 -2.36
C LYS A 37 0.56 2.60 -2.76
N LEU A 38 1.85 2.86 -2.57
CA LEU A 38 2.48 4.12 -2.97
C LEU A 38 2.41 4.32 -4.48
N ALA A 39 2.67 3.27 -5.27
CA ALA A 39 2.55 3.32 -6.72
C ALA A 39 1.10 3.60 -7.16
N PHE A 40 0.12 2.94 -6.53
CA PHE A 40 -1.30 3.20 -6.75
C PHE A 40 -1.65 4.67 -6.47
N TRP A 41 -1.31 5.19 -5.29
CA TRP A 41 -1.58 6.57 -4.91
C TRP A 41 -0.89 7.59 -5.82
N ALA A 42 0.37 7.34 -6.19
CA ALA A 42 1.11 8.20 -7.11
C ALA A 42 0.48 8.20 -8.51
N ALA A 43 0.04 7.04 -9.01
CA ALA A 43 -0.59 6.93 -10.31
C ALA A 43 -1.93 7.69 -10.38
N VAL A 44 -2.84 7.47 -9.42
CA VAL A 44 -4.14 8.16 -9.42
C VAL A 44 -3.98 9.66 -9.19
N THR A 45 -3.10 10.09 -8.27
CA THR A 45 -2.86 11.52 -8.03
C THR A 45 -2.20 12.18 -9.24
N GLY A 46 -1.22 11.53 -9.85
CA GLY A 46 -0.54 12.03 -11.04
C GLY A 46 -1.48 12.16 -12.24
N PHE A 47 -2.38 11.20 -12.42
CA PHE A 47 -3.38 11.22 -13.47
C PHE A 47 -4.37 12.38 -13.27
N GLU A 48 -4.96 12.54 -12.08
CA GLU A 48 -5.89 13.65 -11.79
C GLU A 48 -5.23 15.03 -11.93
N LEU A 49 -3.93 15.14 -11.61
CA LEU A 49 -3.17 16.37 -11.86
C LEU A 49 -2.93 16.63 -13.35
N ALA A 50 -2.70 15.59 -14.14
CA ALA A 50 -2.43 15.71 -15.57
C ALA A 50 -3.70 15.98 -16.38
N LEU A 51 -4.83 15.37 -15.99
CA LEU A 51 -6.09 15.39 -16.72
C LEU A 51 -6.59 16.79 -17.12
N PRO A 52 -6.66 17.80 -16.22
CA PRO A 52 -7.09 19.15 -16.59
C PRO A 52 -6.09 19.88 -17.49
N ARG A 53 -4.82 19.46 -17.53
CA ARG A 53 -3.79 20.04 -18.42
C ARG A 53 -3.86 19.48 -19.83
N VAL A 54 -4.25 18.21 -19.98
CA VAL A 54 -4.29 17.51 -21.28
C VAL A 54 -5.67 17.62 -21.93
N LEU A 55 -6.76 17.58 -21.15
CA LEU A 55 -8.14 17.70 -21.63
C LEU A 55 -8.79 18.97 -21.06
N ALA A 56 -8.79 20.06 -21.83
CA ALA A 56 -9.58 21.26 -21.56
C ALA A 56 -11.07 21.06 -21.93
N ARG A 57 -11.70 20.01 -21.40
CA ARG A 57 -13.10 19.60 -21.67
C ARG A 57 -14.03 20.03 -20.51
N PRO A 58 -15.36 19.94 -20.61
CA PRO A 58 -16.24 20.14 -19.45
C PRO A 58 -15.97 19.10 -18.34
N PHE A 59 -16.33 19.39 -17.09
CA PHE A 59 -16.11 18.49 -15.93
C PHE A 59 -16.69 17.08 -16.16
N ALA A 60 -17.92 16.98 -16.68
CA ALA A 60 -18.59 15.71 -16.93
C ALA A 60 -17.82 14.76 -17.86
N ASP A 61 -17.20 15.30 -18.93
CA ASP A 61 -16.39 14.52 -19.86
C ASP A 61 -15.07 14.06 -19.23
N ARG A 62 -14.46 14.91 -18.38
CA ARG A 62 -13.21 14.58 -17.68
C ARG A 62 -13.43 13.55 -16.59
N PHE A 63 -14.51 13.66 -15.83
CA PHE A 63 -14.82 12.76 -14.72
C PHE A 63 -15.01 11.30 -15.18
N GLY A 64 -15.53 11.08 -16.39
CA GLY A 64 -15.58 9.74 -16.99
C GLY A 64 -14.19 9.10 -17.16
N TRP A 65 -13.18 9.89 -17.52
CA TRP A 65 -11.79 9.44 -17.62
C TRP A 65 -11.17 9.14 -16.25
N SER A 66 -11.47 9.95 -15.24
CA SER A 66 -11.06 9.71 -13.84
C SER A 66 -11.58 8.35 -13.34
N ILE A 67 -12.86 8.03 -13.58
CA ILE A 67 -13.44 6.72 -13.23
C ILE A 67 -12.76 5.58 -14.00
N ALA A 68 -12.61 5.72 -15.32
CA ALA A 68 -12.00 4.68 -16.16
C ALA A 68 -10.56 4.37 -15.71
N PHE A 69 -9.77 5.41 -15.42
CA PHE A 69 -8.42 5.25 -14.91
C PHE A 69 -8.39 4.67 -13.49
N ALA A 70 -9.27 5.12 -12.61
CA ALA A 70 -9.43 4.56 -11.25
C ALA A 70 -9.68 3.04 -11.28
N MET A 71 -10.57 2.59 -12.15
CA MET A 71 -10.87 1.16 -12.34
C MET A 71 -9.64 0.40 -12.86
N LEU A 72 -8.94 0.95 -13.86
CA LEU A 72 -7.73 0.34 -14.42
C LEU A 72 -6.60 0.25 -13.38
N ALA A 73 -6.32 1.35 -12.67
CA ALA A 73 -5.31 1.41 -11.61
C ALA A 73 -5.63 0.42 -10.48
N THR A 74 -6.91 0.30 -10.11
CA THR A 74 -7.38 -0.69 -9.14
C THR A 74 -7.13 -2.11 -9.62
N ALA A 75 -7.54 -2.46 -10.84
CA ALA A 75 -7.35 -3.79 -11.40
C ALA A 75 -5.85 -4.17 -11.48
N LEU A 76 -5.00 -3.24 -11.92
CA LEU A 76 -3.55 -3.44 -11.97
C LEU A 76 -2.95 -3.63 -10.56
N ALA A 77 -3.37 -2.82 -9.58
CA ALA A 77 -2.90 -2.95 -8.20
C ALA A 77 -3.31 -4.29 -7.57
N LEU A 78 -4.53 -4.76 -7.84
CA LEU A 78 -5.01 -6.07 -7.38
C LEU A 78 -4.26 -7.22 -8.05
N GLY A 79 -4.04 -7.14 -9.36
CA GLY A 79 -3.24 -8.10 -10.11
C GLY A 79 -1.81 -8.17 -9.59
N TRP A 80 -1.18 -7.02 -9.33
CA TRP A 80 0.16 -6.94 -8.77
C TRP A 80 0.20 -7.46 -7.33
N ALA A 81 -0.80 -7.17 -6.51
CA ALA A 81 -0.90 -7.72 -5.16
C ALA A 81 -0.98 -9.25 -5.18
N ALA A 82 -1.84 -9.82 -6.03
CA ALA A 82 -1.98 -11.27 -6.18
C ALA A 82 -0.69 -11.92 -6.71
N TRP A 83 -0.05 -11.33 -7.72
CA TRP A 83 1.21 -11.83 -8.27
C TRP A 83 2.36 -11.74 -7.26
N SER A 84 2.44 -10.64 -6.50
CA SER A 84 3.45 -10.47 -5.45
C SER A 84 3.28 -11.48 -4.33
N ALA A 85 2.05 -11.83 -3.95
CA ALA A 85 1.80 -12.86 -2.95
C ALA A 85 2.26 -14.25 -3.43
N ARG A 86 2.01 -14.58 -4.71
CA ARG A 86 2.41 -15.88 -5.31
C ARG A 86 3.92 -16.02 -5.48
N THR A 87 4.62 -14.96 -5.86
CA THR A 87 6.10 -15.01 -6.01
C THR A 87 6.80 -15.23 -4.68
N ILE A 88 6.30 -14.66 -3.59
CA ILE A 88 6.83 -14.88 -2.24
C ILE A 88 6.72 -16.35 -1.82
N ASP A 89 5.66 -17.04 -2.26
CA ASP A 89 5.49 -18.45 -1.93
C ASP A 89 6.59 -19.34 -2.53
N ARG A 90 7.07 -19.00 -3.74
CA ARG A 90 8.19 -19.71 -4.36
C ARG A 90 9.52 -19.45 -3.68
N ASP A 91 9.75 -18.22 -3.22
CA ASP A 91 11.06 -17.81 -2.69
C ASP A 91 11.23 -18.08 -1.18
N ALA A 92 10.13 -18.08 -0.42
CA ALA A 92 10.19 -18.04 1.05
C ALA A 92 10.10 -19.40 1.76
N GLY A 93 10.09 -20.52 1.03
CA GLY A 93 10.23 -21.89 1.57
C GLY A 93 9.54 -22.11 2.93
N GLY A 94 8.21 -22.25 2.95
CA GLY A 94 7.47 -22.75 4.12
C GLY A 94 7.47 -21.84 5.35
N ILE A 95 6.80 -20.69 5.29
CA ILE A 95 6.49 -19.89 6.49
C ILE A 95 5.34 -20.57 7.25
N PRO A 96 5.41 -20.76 8.58
CA PRO A 96 4.23 -21.11 9.37
C PRO A 96 3.26 -19.92 9.39
N ARG A 97 2.29 -19.95 8.47
CA ARG A 97 1.30 -18.89 8.18
C ARG A 97 0.07 -19.05 9.06
N SER A 98 0.14 -18.59 10.32
CA SER A 98 -1.03 -18.53 11.20
C SER A 98 -1.96 -17.38 10.80
N VAL A 99 -3.26 -17.51 11.10
CA VAL A 99 -4.27 -16.46 10.89
C VAL A 99 -3.85 -15.13 11.51
N ALA A 100 -3.15 -15.18 12.65
CA ALA A 100 -2.59 -14.00 13.32
C ALA A 100 -1.56 -13.26 12.44
N THR A 101 -0.67 -13.96 11.75
CA THR A 101 0.32 -13.32 10.85
C THR A 101 -0.36 -12.64 9.67
N ILE A 102 -1.41 -13.24 9.12
CA ILE A 102 -2.20 -12.63 8.03
C ILE A 102 -2.90 -11.36 8.53
N ALA A 103 -3.52 -11.41 9.71
CA ALA A 103 -4.19 -10.27 10.32
C ALA A 103 -3.23 -9.12 10.62
N THR A 104 -2.04 -9.41 11.16
CA THR A 104 -1.02 -8.37 11.43
C THR A 104 -0.47 -7.76 10.15
N THR A 105 -0.23 -8.56 9.11
CA THR A 105 0.24 -8.06 7.81
C THR A 105 -0.84 -7.20 7.15
N PHE A 106 -2.11 -7.60 7.24
CA PHE A 106 -3.25 -6.82 6.77
C PHE A 106 -3.35 -5.49 7.52
N ALA A 107 -3.33 -5.50 8.86
CA ALA A 107 -3.44 -4.29 9.67
C ALA A 107 -2.29 -3.32 9.38
N ALA A 108 -1.04 -3.83 9.32
CA ALA A 108 0.13 -3.03 8.98
C ALA A 108 0.02 -2.44 7.56
N ALA A 109 -0.33 -3.26 6.57
CA ALA A 109 -0.52 -2.82 5.20
C ALA A 109 -1.67 -1.81 5.02
N SER A 110 -2.73 -1.94 5.81
CA SER A 110 -3.90 -1.06 5.75
C SER A 110 -3.54 0.35 6.23
N VAL A 111 -2.77 0.48 7.30
CA VAL A 111 -2.39 1.78 7.86
C VAL A 111 -1.25 2.43 7.07
N VAL A 112 -0.27 1.64 6.63
CA VAL A 112 0.91 2.17 5.92
C VAL A 112 0.51 2.78 4.58
N ALA A 113 1.14 3.90 4.24
CA ALA A 113 0.92 4.67 3.01
C ALA A 113 -0.50 5.23 2.82
N SER A 114 -1.39 5.11 3.81
CA SER A 114 -2.73 5.73 3.76
C SER A 114 -2.70 7.26 3.79
N PRO A 115 -1.74 7.93 4.47
CA PRO A 115 -1.55 9.38 4.31
C PRO A 115 -1.20 9.82 2.89
N ALA A 116 -0.73 8.91 2.02
CA ALA A 116 -0.46 9.23 0.61
C ALA A 116 -1.74 9.46 -0.22
N SER A 117 -2.92 9.24 0.37
CA SER A 117 -4.21 9.63 -0.20
C SER A 117 -4.56 11.11 -0.01
N ILE A 118 -3.86 11.83 0.90
CA ILE A 118 -4.13 13.25 1.19
C ILE A 118 -3.90 14.14 -0.03
N PRO A 119 -2.80 13.98 -0.82
CA PRO A 119 -2.65 14.74 -2.06
C PRO A 119 -3.83 14.58 -3.02
N LEU A 120 -4.35 13.36 -3.18
CA LEU A 120 -5.54 13.11 -4.00
C LEU A 120 -6.77 13.81 -3.43
N LEU A 121 -6.97 13.77 -2.11
CA LEU A 121 -8.08 14.48 -1.45
C LEU A 121 -8.07 15.97 -1.80
N LEU A 122 -6.89 16.60 -1.76
CA LEU A 122 -6.76 18.03 -2.07
C LEU A 122 -7.07 18.35 -3.53
N VAL A 123 -6.71 17.45 -4.46
CA VAL A 123 -7.02 17.58 -5.88
C VAL A 123 -8.54 17.50 -6.10
N GLU A 124 -9.18 16.49 -5.51
CA GLU A 124 -10.62 16.27 -5.66
C GLU A 124 -11.46 17.33 -4.94
N LEU A 125 -11.00 17.83 -3.79
CA LEU A 125 -11.63 18.95 -3.09
C LEU A 125 -11.58 20.22 -3.94
N ARG A 126 -10.48 20.46 -4.67
CA ARG A 126 -10.39 21.59 -5.59
C ARG A 126 -11.35 21.44 -6.76
N ALA A 127 -11.38 20.25 -7.38
CA ALA A 127 -12.33 19.93 -8.45
C ALA A 127 -13.80 20.05 -8.00
N SER A 128 -14.09 19.74 -6.74
CA SER A 128 -15.41 19.86 -6.12
C SER A 128 -15.93 21.31 -6.01
N THR A 129 -15.01 22.28 -5.97
CA THR A 129 -15.29 23.71 -5.84
C THR A 129 -15.20 24.52 -7.14
N ASP A 130 -14.74 23.90 -8.23
CA ASP A 130 -14.55 24.58 -9.51
C ASP A 130 -15.90 25.10 -10.07
N GLY A 131 -15.97 26.40 -10.35
CA GLY A 131 -17.12 27.04 -11.01
C GLY A 131 -18.29 27.44 -10.11
N CYS A 132 -18.12 27.42 -8.78
CA CYS A 132 -19.21 27.67 -7.82
C CYS A 132 -19.24 29.12 -7.29
N PRO A 133 -20.22 29.98 -7.66
CA PRO A 133 -20.35 31.31 -7.09
C PRO A 133 -21.12 31.24 -5.76
N GLY A 134 -20.40 31.09 -4.64
CA GLY A 134 -20.96 31.30 -3.29
C GLY A 134 -21.56 30.08 -2.58
N ALA A 135 -21.48 28.87 -3.14
CA ALA A 135 -21.71 27.62 -2.40
C ALA A 135 -20.39 26.91 -2.09
N THR A 136 -20.33 26.20 -0.97
CA THR A 136 -19.09 25.55 -0.47
C THR A 136 -18.69 24.29 -1.26
N THR A 137 -19.60 23.69 -2.05
CA THR A 137 -19.34 22.53 -2.94
C THR A 137 -20.35 22.51 -4.09
N CYS A 138 -19.90 22.40 -5.35
CA CYS A 138 -20.76 22.29 -6.54
C CYS A 138 -20.82 20.87 -7.12
N HIS A 139 -19.73 20.11 -6.95
CA HIS A 139 -19.60 18.74 -7.45
C HIS A 139 -19.17 17.83 -6.31
N LEU A 140 -20.03 16.91 -5.87
CA LEU A 140 -19.72 15.94 -4.80
C LEU A 140 -19.13 14.63 -5.36
N GLU A 141 -19.28 14.41 -6.66
CA GLU A 141 -18.77 13.25 -7.37
C GLU A 141 -17.26 13.01 -7.19
N PRO A 142 -16.37 14.03 -7.27
CA PRO A 142 -14.93 13.84 -7.04
C PRO A 142 -14.61 13.45 -5.59
N PHE A 143 -15.39 13.95 -4.62
CA PHE A 143 -15.24 13.52 -3.22
C PHE A 143 -15.62 12.04 -3.04
N PHE A 144 -16.70 11.58 -3.66
CA PHE A 144 -17.08 10.15 -3.62
C PHE A 144 -16.06 9.26 -4.32
N LEU A 145 -15.46 9.73 -5.42
CA LEU A 145 -14.37 9.04 -6.10
C LEU A 145 -13.16 8.87 -5.16
N TRP A 146 -12.78 9.92 -4.43
CA TRP A 146 -11.74 9.83 -3.41
C TRP A 146 -12.09 8.81 -2.32
N VAL A 147 -13.31 8.85 -1.78
CA VAL A 147 -13.76 7.88 -0.75
C VAL A 147 -13.68 6.44 -1.27
N ALA A 148 -14.08 6.20 -2.53
CA ALA A 148 -13.99 4.89 -3.16
C ALA A 148 -12.53 4.43 -3.32
N LEU A 149 -11.66 5.31 -3.83
CA LEU A 149 -10.22 5.02 -3.98
C LEU A 149 -9.53 4.82 -2.63
N PHE A 150 -9.95 5.55 -1.59
CA PHE A 150 -9.53 5.34 -0.21
C PHE A 150 -9.92 3.96 0.30
N ALA A 151 -11.16 3.53 0.11
CA ALA A 151 -11.60 2.18 0.46
C ALA A 151 -10.81 1.12 -0.31
N VAL A 152 -10.51 1.33 -1.59
CA VAL A 152 -9.68 0.42 -2.39
C VAL A 152 -8.27 0.31 -1.82
N GLY A 153 -7.60 1.44 -1.60
CA GLY A 153 -6.22 1.49 -1.09
C GLY A 153 -6.09 1.00 0.35
N PHE A 154 -7.11 1.20 1.17
CA PHE A 154 -7.10 0.86 2.58
C PHE A 154 -7.58 -0.57 2.87
N LEU A 155 -8.63 -1.04 2.17
CA LEU A 155 -9.27 -2.33 2.44
C LEU A 155 -9.03 -3.35 1.33
N VAL A 156 -9.31 -2.97 0.07
CA VAL A 156 -9.39 -3.96 -1.03
C VAL A 156 -8.01 -4.49 -1.42
N ILE A 157 -7.01 -3.62 -1.59
CA ILE A 157 -5.64 -4.06 -1.94
C ILE A 157 -5.03 -4.93 -0.83
N PRO A 158 -5.06 -4.53 0.46
CA PRO A 158 -4.60 -5.40 1.55
C PRO A 158 -5.39 -6.71 1.67
N ALA A 159 -6.72 -6.68 1.46
CA ALA A 159 -7.56 -7.87 1.50
C ALA A 159 -7.23 -8.84 0.36
N ALA A 160 -7.04 -8.35 -0.87
CA ALA A 160 -6.67 -9.18 -2.02
C ALA A 160 -5.30 -9.83 -1.84
N PHE A 161 -4.35 -9.10 -1.25
CA PHE A 161 -3.05 -9.64 -0.87
C PHE A 161 -3.18 -10.75 0.18
N ALA A 162 -3.91 -10.49 1.27
CA ALA A 162 -4.16 -11.44 2.34
C ALA A 162 -4.93 -12.69 1.87
N ALA A 163 -5.92 -12.52 0.99
CA ALA A 163 -6.70 -13.62 0.41
C ALA A 163 -5.84 -14.48 -0.53
N SER A 164 -4.94 -13.86 -1.30
CA SER A 164 -3.99 -14.58 -2.16
C SER A 164 -3.01 -15.42 -1.35
N LEU A 165 -2.58 -14.94 -0.18
CA LEU A 165 -1.80 -15.74 0.76
C LEU A 165 -2.60 -16.92 1.34
N ARG A 166 -3.92 -16.78 1.51
CA ARG A 166 -4.79 -17.86 2.03
C ARG A 166 -5.08 -18.93 0.98
N LYS A 167 -5.38 -18.57 -0.27
CA LYS A 167 -5.72 -19.52 -1.35
C LYS A 167 -4.62 -20.54 -1.61
N VAL A 168 -3.37 -20.09 -1.55
CA VAL A 168 -2.18 -20.95 -1.68
C VAL A 168 -2.08 -21.99 -0.56
N ASN A 169 -2.73 -21.80 0.60
CA ASN A 169 -2.75 -22.80 1.67
C ASN A 169 -3.81 -23.91 1.46
N ALA A 170 -4.73 -23.77 0.50
CA ALA A 170 -5.84 -24.70 0.28
C ALA A 170 -5.62 -25.64 -0.92
N GLU A 171 -4.52 -25.43 -1.66
CA GLU A 171 -4.00 -26.32 -2.71
C GLU A 171 -2.87 -27.19 -2.13
#